data_AF-A4A3J3-F1
#
_entry.id   AF-A4A3J3-F1
#
_cell.length_a   1.000
_cell.length_b   1.000
_cell.length_c   1.000
_cell.angle_alpha   90.00
_cell.angle_beta   90.00
_cell.angle_gamma   90.00
#
_symmetry.space_group_name_H-M   'P 1'
#
loop_
_entity.id
_entity.type
_entity.pdbx_description
1 polymer ?
#
loop_
_entity_poly.entity_id
_entity_poly.type
_entity_poly.pdbx_seq_one_letter_code
_entity_poly.pdbx_strand_id
1 'polypeptide(L)' 'MERVPEEQLHGLLEEFASRDGTDYGFNETALEERVKRLLTQLRAGKIQLLFDVDSEQWDILPADDAQRLLNGAAEP' A
#
# COMPACT_ATOMS: atom_id res chain seq x y z
N MET A 1 11.11 14.87 2.26
CA MET A 1 9.95 13.96 2.13
C MET A 1 9.32 14.24 0.78
N GLU A 2 9.55 13.37 -0.18
CA GLU A 2 8.92 13.45 -1.49
C GLU A 2 7.43 13.06 -1.33
N ARG A 3 6.51 13.91 -1.80
CA ARG A 3 5.08 13.58 -1.81
C ARG A 3 4.80 12.86 -3.12
N VAL A 4 4.30 11.63 -3.03
CA VAL A 4 3.78 10.91 -4.18
C VAL A 4 2.54 11.69 -4.69
N PRO A 5 2.49 12.09 -5.97
CA PRO A 5 1.30 12.71 -6.54
C PRO A 5 0.11 11.76 -6.44
N GLU A 6 -1.10 12.30 -6.25
CA GLU A 6 -2.30 11.50 -5.94
C GLU A 6 -2.62 10.47 -7.04
N GLU A 7 -2.28 10.77 -8.29
CA GLU A 7 -2.39 9.85 -9.44
C GLU A 7 -1.46 8.62 -9.30
N GLN A 8 -0.20 8.82 -8.89
CA GLN A 8 0.73 7.71 -8.65
C GLN A 8 0.28 6.90 -7.45
N LEU A 9 -0.18 7.57 -6.40
CA LEU A 9 -0.69 6.88 -5.22
C LEU A 9 -1.89 5.99 -5.59
N HIS A 10 -2.82 6.49 -6.41
CA HIS A 10 -3.95 5.71 -6.89
C HIS A 10 -3.50 4.47 -7.68
N GLY A 11 -2.56 4.64 -8.62
CA GLY A 11 -1.99 3.52 -9.38
C GLY A 11 -1.34 2.46 -8.49
N LEU A 12 -0.59 2.88 -7.46
CA LEU A 12 0.02 1.95 -6.50
C LEU A 12 -1.02 1.18 -5.68
N LEU A 13 -2.09 1.85 -5.23
CA LEU A 13 -3.18 1.19 -4.51
C LEU A 13 -3.93 0.19 -5.39
N GLU A 14 -4.13 0.52 -6.67
CA GLU A 14 -4.79 -0.34 -7.65
C GLU A 14 -3.95 -1.59 -7.96
N GLU A 15 -2.66 -1.41 -8.23
CA GLU A 15 -1.70 -2.50 -8.42
C GLU A 15 -1.65 -3.44 -7.20
N PHE A 16 -1.59 -2.88 -5.98
CA PHE A 16 -1.60 -3.66 -4.75
C PHE A 16 -2.92 -4.41 -4.55
N ALA A 17 -4.06 -3.73 -4.74
CA ALA A 17 -5.38 -4.34 -4.58
C ALA A 17 -5.68 -5.41 -5.64
N SER A 18 -5.08 -5.28 -6.83
CA SER A 18 -5.12 -6.29 -7.90
C SER A 18 -4.30 -7.53 -7.53
N ARG A 19 -3.12 -7.36 -6.94
CA ARG A 19 -2.22 -8.46 -6.52
C ARG A 19 -2.76 -9.31 -5.38
N ASP A 20 -3.45 -8.69 -4.41
CA ASP A 20 -4.09 -9.38 -3.28
C ASP A 20 -5.42 -10.06 -3.67
N GLY A 21 -5.93 -9.80 -4.88
CA GLY A 21 -7.01 -10.55 -5.49
C GLY A 21 -6.45 -11.67 -6.35
N THR A 22 -6.42 -12.91 -5.86
CA THR A 22 -6.12 -14.10 -6.68
C THR A 22 -7.15 -14.38 -7.78
N ASP A 23 -8.01 -13.42 -8.09
CA ASP A 23 -9.20 -13.55 -8.91
C ASP A 23 -9.16 -12.48 -10.02
N TYR A 24 -8.31 -12.73 -11.02
CA TYR A 24 -8.43 -12.07 -12.31
C TYR A 24 -9.74 -12.55 -12.96
N GLY A 25 -10.85 -11.95 -12.52
CA GLY A 25 -12.19 -12.42 -12.83
C GLY A 25 -13.27 -11.52 -12.25
N PHE A 26 -13.75 -10.58 -13.07
CA PHE A 26 -15.15 -10.12 -13.05
C PHE A 26 -15.66 -9.08 -12.05
N ASN A 27 -14.86 -8.43 -11.20
CA ASN A 27 -15.43 -7.39 -10.32
C ASN A 27 -14.58 -6.12 -10.18
N GLU A 28 -14.54 -5.29 -11.24
CA GLU A 28 -13.96 -3.93 -11.21
C GLU A 28 -14.49 -3.10 -10.02
N THR A 29 -15.75 -3.28 -9.63
CA THR A 29 -16.33 -2.65 -8.43
C THR A 29 -15.65 -3.11 -7.13
N ALA A 30 -15.20 -4.36 -7.02
CA ALA A 30 -14.49 -4.82 -5.83
C ALA A 30 -13.09 -4.21 -5.74
N LEU A 31 -12.44 -3.97 -6.89
CA LEU A 31 -11.14 -3.31 -6.94
C LEU A 31 -11.26 -1.85 -6.51
N GLU A 32 -12.18 -1.07 -7.11
CA GLU A 32 -12.41 0.33 -6.74
C GLU A 32 -12.77 0.50 -5.26
N GLU A 33 -13.63 -0.36 -4.71
CA GLU A 33 -14.00 -0.31 -3.30
C GLU A 33 -12.82 -0.65 -2.36
N ARG A 34 -11.95 -1.59 -2.76
CA ARG A 34 -10.70 -1.88 -2.04
C ARG A 34 -9.76 -0.68 -2.07
N VAL A 35 -9.58 -0.05 -3.23
CA VAL A 35 -8.75 1.15 -3.38
C VAL A 35 -9.28 2.29 -2.50
N LYS A 36 -10.58 2.57 -2.51
CA LYS A 36 -11.20 3.59 -1.64
C LYS A 36 -11.00 3.29 -0.15
N ARG A 37 -11.10 2.02 0.24
CA ARG A 37 -10.86 1.58 1.62
C ARG A 37 -9.40 1.79 2.03
N LEU A 38 -8.45 1.44 1.17
CA LEU A 38 -7.02 1.67 1.39
C LEU A 38 -6.72 3.17 1.48
N LEU A 39 -7.25 3.99 0.57
CA LEU A 39 -7.07 5.44 0.60
C LEU A 39 -7.59 6.05 1.90
N THR A 40 -8.75 5.59 2.39
CA THR A 40 -9.32 6.04 3.66
C THR A 40 -8.43 5.66 4.84
N GLN A 41 -7.89 4.45 4.86
CA GLN A 41 -6.97 3.99 5.91
C GLN A 41 -5.64 4.74 5.88
N LEU A 42 -5.11 5.00 4.69
CA LEU A 42 -3.87 5.74 4.49
C LEU A 42 -4.03 7.18 4.97
N ARG A 43 -5.13 7.85 4.57
CA ARG A 43 -5.48 9.20 5.06
C ARG A 43 -5.69 9.24 6.58
N ALA A 44 -6.17 8.15 7.17
CA ALA A 44 -6.32 8.00 8.61
C ALA A 44 -5.02 7.60 9.35
N GLY A 45 -3.91 7.38 8.63
CA GLY A 45 -2.64 6.94 9.22
C GLY A 45 -2.66 5.52 9.78
N LYS A 46 -3.63 4.69 9.37
CA LYS A 46 -3.75 3.29 9.83
C LYS A 46 -2.85 2.33 9.06
N ILE A 47 -2.48 2.70 7.85
CA ILE A 47 -1.57 1.96 6.99
C ILE A 47 -0.48 2.92 6.47
N GLN A 48 0.67 2.38 6.10
CA GLN A 48 1.78 3.12 5.51
C GLN A 48 2.22 2.43 4.21
N LEU A 49 2.60 3.23 3.21
CA LEU A 49 3.32 2.74 2.04
C LEU A 49 4.81 2.66 2.38
N LEU A 50 5.41 1.49 2.19
CA LEU A 50 6.86 1.29 2.25
C LEU A 50 7.36 1.00 0.84
N PHE A 51 8.54 1.53 0.51
CA PHE A 51 9.24 1.16 -0.70
C PHE A 51 10.37 0.21 -0.32
N ASP A 52 10.28 -1.02 -0.82
CA ASP A 52 11.32 -2.02 -0.69
C ASP A 52 12.34 -1.83 -1.83
N VAL A 53 13.57 -1.50 -1.45
CA VAL A 53 14.64 -1.15 -2.39
C VAL A 53 15.26 -2.37 -3.08
N ASP A 54 15.18 -3.55 -2.47
CA ASP A 54 15.77 -4.78 -2.99
C ASP A 54 14.90 -5.39 -4.09
N SER A 55 13.59 -5.29 -3.93
CA SER A 55 12.59 -5.77 -4.87
C SER A 55 12.03 -4.68 -5.79
N GLU A 56 12.46 -3.42 -5.58
CA GLU A 56 11.99 -2.21 -6.27
C GLU A 56 10.46 -2.09 -6.30
N GLN A 57 9.81 -2.46 -5.20
CA GLN A 57 8.37 -2.58 -5.11
C GLN A 57 7.80 -1.84 -3.91
N TRP A 58 6.56 -1.38 -4.07
CA TRP A 58 5.80 -0.77 -2.99
C TRP A 58 5.02 -1.84 -2.23
N ASP A 59 5.06 -1.74 -0.92
CA ASP A 59 4.28 -2.56 -0.01
C ASP A 59 3.37 -1.68 0.86
N ILE A 60 2.26 -2.24 1.31
CA ILE A 60 1.24 -1.55 2.12
C ILE A 60 1.03 -2.35 3.38
N LEU A 61 1.45 -1.76 4.49
CA LEU A 61 1.42 -2.43 5.80
C LEU A 61 0.62 -1.61 6.81
N PRO A 62 0.00 -2.27 7.82
CA PRO A 62 -0.50 -1.57 8.98
C PRO A 62 0.60 -0.69 9.59
N ALA A 63 0.21 0.46 10.13
CA ALA A 63 1.17 1.42 10.67
C ALA A 63 2.05 0.82 11.78
N ASP A 64 1.53 -0.12 12.57
CA ASP A 64 2.29 -0.85 13.60
C ASP A 64 3.37 -1.74 12.98
N ASP A 65 3.01 -2.57 12.00
CA ASP A 65 3.95 -3.46 11.29
C ASP A 65 5.02 -2.66 10.54
N ALA A 66 4.61 -1.62 9.81
CA ALA A 66 5.52 -0.68 9.14
C ALA A 66 6.55 -0.11 10.12
N GLN A 67 6.09 0.36 11.28
CA GLN A 67 6.97 0.93 12.29
C GLN A 67 7.92 -0.12 12.89
N ARG A 68 7.45 -1.36 13.06
CA ARG A 68 8.28 -2.48 13.54
C ARG A 68 9.36 -2.87 12.55
N LEU A 69 9.07 -2.87 11.24
CA LEU A 69 10.09 -3.13 10.21
C LEU A 69 11.12 -2.01 10.15
N LEU A 70 10.69 -0.74 10.17
CA LEU A 70 11.59 0.40 10.16
C LEU A 70 12.46 0.48 11.42
N ASN A 71 11.91 0.12 12.57
CA ASN A 71 12.64 0.09 13.83
C ASN A 71 13.49 -1.19 13.99
N GLY A 72 13.09 -2.30 13.37
CA GLY A 72 13.80 -3.58 13.39
C GLY A 72 14.92 -3.68 12.36
N ALA A 73 14.88 -2.89 11.28
CA ALA A 73 16.02 -2.70 10.38
C ALA A 73 17.17 -1.91 11.03
N ALA A 74 16.91 -1.27 12.18
CA ALA A 74 17.91 -0.70 13.06
C ALA A 74 18.32 -1.74 14.13
N GLU A 75 18.92 -2.86 13.72
CA GLU A 75 19.70 -3.67 14.66
C GLU A 75 21.13 -3.10 14.75
N PRO A 76 21.76 -3.11 15.95
CA PRO A 76 22.95 -2.33 16.32
C PRO A 76 24.28 -2.73 15.63
#